data_AF-A0A2E3Q4L6-F1
#
_entry.id   AF-A0A2E3Q4L6-F1
#
_cell.length_a   1.000
_cell.length_b   1.000
_cell.length_c   1.000
_cell.angle_alpha   90.00
_cell.angle_beta   90.00
_cell.angle_gamma   90.00
#
_symmetry.space_group_name_H-M   'P 1'
#
loop_
_entity.id
_entity.type
_entity.pdbx_description
1 polymer ?
#
loop_
_entity_poly.entity_id
_entity_poly.type
_entity_poly.pdbx_seq_one_letter_code
_entity_poly.pdbx_strand_id
1 'polypeptide(L)'
;MQLKNRGTLATLCLGVLTACTAVANAQSWLPLPYQNDFVNHGRFSFTTGVLDTGGSRALLKRGNGVCINRLESDDTWTLEADIAAPEPGIDFGFQGCIDEDIAIVTAPGWVDDDGVERGRAYAYERDPKSGEWNLTYTFEPYDIDPDSAGLGGFTFGYRVSLDDGLAVITDKRALEDRGYARFFERTAPGTWVERNTFFGLADEDRFGASVDIQSGLVDLCAVGASQLEMPDANGTIEFFIRDESGNWVPQPDLLEGPGELGWPTDIDIAGGRMAVSASNQYGLPGIVEIWEGSEDEWNRRTTILGGGEEKGFFGSTVQLWTSKLLVTQVFTLGLPSDGAALLYESNDEGEWRITHAFNGALNFPSNSGCSARMIGDHVLVRTNDMVRDHIRDEYQYPPDPPRPGCTGDLNGDGIVDAGDLGLLIAAWGVCP
;
A
#
# COMPACT_ATOMS: atom_id res chain seq x y z
N MET A 1 67.17 1.52 -44.49
CA MET A 1 66.78 2.41 -45.61
C MET A 1 65.34 2.05 -45.97
N GLN A 2 64.39 2.95 -45.68
CA GLN A 2 62.97 2.76 -45.94
C GLN A 2 62.68 2.71 -47.45
N LEU A 3 61.71 1.88 -47.86
CA LEU A 3 60.55 2.29 -48.68
C LEU A 3 59.66 1.09 -49.05
N LYS A 4 58.37 1.21 -48.70
CA LYS A 4 57.15 0.80 -49.41
C LYS A 4 57.17 -0.47 -50.29
N ASN A 5 56.29 -1.43 -49.96
CA ASN A 5 55.11 -1.68 -50.81
C ASN A 5 54.00 -2.46 -50.09
N ARG A 6 52.77 -1.99 -50.28
CA ARG A 6 51.52 -2.59 -49.82
C ARG A 6 51.02 -3.60 -50.85
N GLY A 7 50.30 -4.63 -50.39
CA GLY A 7 49.15 -5.17 -51.10
C GLY A 7 49.21 -6.67 -51.40
N THR A 8 48.66 -7.48 -50.50
CA THR A 8 48.15 -8.82 -50.83
C THR A 8 46.80 -9.06 -50.13
N LEU A 9 45.78 -9.22 -50.97
CA LEU A 9 44.56 -10.02 -50.88
C LEU A 9 44.29 -10.84 -49.60
N ALA A 10 43.06 -10.72 -49.06
CA ALA A 10 42.14 -11.85 -48.85
C ALA A 10 40.71 -11.37 -48.55
N THR A 11 39.80 -11.81 -49.42
CA THR A 11 38.33 -11.70 -49.39
C THR A 11 37.72 -12.62 -48.33
N LEU A 12 36.65 -12.21 -47.62
CA LEU A 12 35.38 -12.96 -47.47
C LEU A 12 34.40 -12.32 -46.46
N CYS A 13 33.19 -12.08 -46.96
CA CYS A 13 31.87 -12.08 -46.31
C CYS A 13 31.71 -11.46 -44.90
N LEU A 14 31.09 -10.27 -44.86
CA LEU A 14 30.20 -9.91 -43.76
C LEU A 14 28.87 -9.44 -44.36
N GLY A 15 27.84 -10.30 -44.24
CA GLY A 15 26.46 -9.87 -44.34
C GLY A 15 26.10 -9.10 -43.07
N VAL A 16 25.59 -7.89 -43.22
CA VAL A 16 24.97 -7.15 -42.13
C VAL A 16 23.50 -7.02 -42.49
N LEU A 17 22.69 -7.82 -41.78
CA LEU A 17 21.24 -7.68 -41.70
C LEU A 17 20.91 -6.23 -41.29
N THR A 18 19.98 -5.65 -42.03
CA THR A 18 19.31 -4.40 -41.70
C THR A 18 18.49 -4.61 -40.42
N ALA A 19 19.01 -4.18 -39.28
CA ALA A 19 18.25 -4.09 -38.04
C ALA A 19 17.40 -2.81 -38.08
N CYS A 20 16.10 -2.97 -37.88
CA CYS A 20 15.16 -1.91 -37.53
C CYS A 20 15.71 -1.08 -36.37
N THR A 21 16.01 0.18 -36.63
CA THR A 21 16.11 1.21 -35.61
C THR A 21 14.69 1.52 -35.11
N ALA A 22 14.23 0.77 -34.10
CA ALA A 22 13.20 1.24 -33.20
C ALA A 22 13.86 2.26 -32.25
N VAL A 23 13.57 3.53 -32.50
CA VAL A 23 13.98 4.64 -31.66
C VAL A 23 13.25 4.49 -30.33
N ALA A 24 13.98 4.13 -29.28
CA ALA A 24 13.57 4.30 -27.89
C ALA A 24 13.38 5.80 -27.65
N ASN A 25 12.14 6.29 -27.73
CA ASN A 25 11.81 7.68 -27.47
C ASN A 25 11.36 7.83 -26.02
N ALA A 26 12.26 8.45 -25.25
CA ALA A 26 12.02 9.34 -24.12
C ALA A 26 10.99 8.92 -23.05
N GLN A 27 11.51 8.45 -21.92
CA GLN A 27 10.87 8.57 -20.61
C GLN A 27 10.55 10.05 -20.34
N SER A 28 9.28 10.46 -20.49
CA SER A 28 8.82 11.77 -20.03
C SER A 28 8.48 11.70 -18.54
N TRP A 29 9.44 12.08 -17.71
CA TRP A 29 9.21 12.34 -16.29
C TRP A 29 8.51 13.69 -16.17
N LEU A 30 7.20 13.69 -15.93
CA LEU A 30 6.46 14.91 -15.61
C LEU A 30 6.27 14.99 -14.08
N PRO A 31 6.92 15.94 -13.39
CA PRO A 31 6.71 16.13 -11.96
C PRO A 31 5.28 16.62 -11.70
N LEU A 32 4.55 15.91 -10.85
CA LEU A 32 3.30 16.41 -10.27
C LEU A 32 3.62 17.59 -9.32
N PRO A 33 2.75 18.62 -9.22
CA PRO A 33 3.00 19.80 -8.39
C PRO A 33 3.09 19.41 -6.89
N TYR A 34 4.29 19.58 -6.33
CA TYR A 34 4.66 19.27 -4.94
C TYR A 34 4.58 20.52 -4.05
N GLN A 35 3.89 20.43 -2.91
CA GLN A 35 4.03 21.38 -1.79
C GLN A 35 4.18 20.58 -0.50
N ASN A 36 5.23 20.91 0.26
CA ASN A 36 5.66 20.25 1.48
C ASN A 36 5.22 21.09 2.68
N ASP A 37 4.22 20.63 3.43
CA ASP A 37 3.86 21.19 4.73
C ASP A 37 3.51 20.00 5.65
N PHE A 38 4.48 19.47 6.41
CA PHE A 38 4.22 18.38 7.36
C PHE A 38 4.85 18.65 8.73
N VAL A 39 4.05 18.43 9.78
CA VAL A 39 4.47 18.20 11.16
C VAL A 39 3.99 16.80 11.53
N ASN A 40 4.93 15.95 11.97
CA ASN A 40 4.74 14.51 12.12
C ASN A 40 4.31 14.16 13.57
N HIS A 41 3.11 13.62 13.76
CA HIS A 41 2.62 13.15 15.06
C HIS A 41 2.76 11.62 15.20
N GLY A 42 3.99 11.14 15.44
CA GLY A 42 4.24 9.89 16.18
C GLY A 42 3.79 8.53 15.60
N ARG A 43 3.10 8.46 14.46
CA ARG A 43 2.81 7.20 13.74
C ARG A 43 3.39 7.28 12.34
N PHE A 44 4.16 6.26 11.95
CA PHE A 44 4.77 6.18 10.62
C PHE A 44 3.68 5.92 9.57
N SER A 45 3.14 6.99 8.98
CA SER A 45 2.33 6.89 7.77
C SER A 45 3.27 6.72 6.58
N PHE A 46 3.32 5.52 5.99
CA PHE A 46 4.14 5.19 4.84
C PHE A 46 3.56 5.72 3.51
N THR A 47 2.48 6.50 3.54
CA THR A 47 1.64 6.72 2.36
C THR A 47 1.78 8.12 1.78
N THR A 48 3.01 8.57 1.49
CA THR A 48 3.23 9.61 0.47
C THR A 48 3.27 8.97 -0.93
N GLY A 49 2.26 8.17 -1.29
CA GLY A 49 2.30 7.23 -2.41
C GLY A 49 1.24 7.44 -3.49
N VAL A 50 1.34 6.61 -4.55
CA VAL A 50 0.23 6.26 -5.43
C VAL A 50 -0.66 5.30 -4.65
N LEU A 51 -1.93 5.63 -4.44
CA LEU A 51 -2.86 4.75 -3.74
C LEU A 51 -3.34 3.66 -4.69
N ASP A 52 -3.88 4.07 -5.84
CA ASP A 52 -4.42 3.16 -6.83
C ASP A 52 -4.60 3.83 -8.21
N THR A 53 -4.93 3.02 -9.22
CA THR A 53 -5.19 3.43 -10.61
C THR A 53 -6.37 2.66 -11.19
N GLY A 54 -7.27 3.35 -11.88
CA GLY A 54 -8.45 2.78 -12.51
C GLY A 54 -8.80 3.51 -13.80
N GLY A 55 -8.94 2.75 -14.89
CA GLY A 55 -9.15 3.31 -16.23
C GLY A 55 -8.06 4.30 -16.64
N SER A 56 -8.41 5.58 -16.69
CA SER A 56 -7.48 6.69 -17.03
C SER A 56 -7.13 7.58 -15.82
N ARG A 57 -7.42 7.13 -14.59
CA ARG A 57 -7.24 7.93 -13.37
C ARG A 57 -6.29 7.29 -12.38
N ALA A 58 -5.61 8.13 -11.62
CA ALA A 58 -4.76 7.76 -10.51
C ALA A 58 -5.19 8.50 -9.25
N LEU A 59 -5.36 7.75 -8.17
CA LEU A 59 -5.68 8.26 -6.83
C LEU A 59 -4.37 8.39 -6.04
N LEU A 60 -4.03 9.60 -5.59
CA LEU A 60 -2.73 9.91 -4.99
C LEU A 60 -2.88 10.58 -3.64
N LYS A 61 -2.00 10.26 -2.68
CA LYS A 61 -1.94 11.03 -1.43
C LYS A 61 -1.37 12.43 -1.67
N ARG A 62 -1.97 13.47 -1.09
CA ARG A 62 -1.43 14.84 -1.16
C ARG A 62 -1.60 15.55 0.19
N GLY A 63 -0.53 15.73 0.94
CA GLY A 63 -0.62 16.29 2.30
C GLY A 63 -1.49 15.40 3.20
N ASN A 64 -2.40 16.04 3.95
CA ASN A 64 -3.44 15.36 4.72
C ASN A 64 -4.65 14.92 3.88
N GLY A 65 -4.68 15.25 2.57
CA GLY A 65 -5.74 14.89 1.65
C GLY A 65 -5.35 13.82 0.63
N VAL A 66 -6.22 13.66 -0.36
CA VAL A 66 -6.04 12.79 -1.53
C VAL A 66 -6.42 13.58 -2.78
N CYS A 67 -5.81 13.31 -3.91
CA CYS A 67 -6.19 13.91 -5.19
C CYS A 67 -6.36 12.85 -6.26
N ILE A 68 -7.18 13.16 -7.26
CA ILE A 68 -7.38 12.37 -8.47
C ILE A 68 -6.71 13.10 -9.62
N ASN A 69 -5.82 12.41 -10.31
CA ASN A 69 -5.23 12.88 -11.55
C ASN A 69 -5.71 12.01 -12.70
N ARG A 70 -5.89 12.63 -13.87
CA ARG A 70 -6.31 11.95 -15.09
C ARG A 70 -5.18 11.93 -16.09
N LEU A 71 -4.95 10.76 -16.70
CA LEU A 71 -4.08 10.57 -17.84
C LEU A 71 -4.85 10.96 -19.10
N GLU A 72 -4.38 12.00 -19.77
CA GLU A 72 -4.94 12.48 -21.02
C GLU A 72 -4.42 11.67 -22.21
N SER A 73 -5.09 11.79 -23.35
CA SER A 73 -4.72 11.07 -24.59
C SER A 73 -3.36 11.47 -25.18
N ASP A 74 -2.74 12.55 -24.66
CA ASP A 74 -1.41 13.02 -25.05
C ASP A 74 -0.32 12.66 -24.02
N ASP A 75 -0.61 11.67 -23.16
CA ASP A 75 0.26 11.17 -22.09
C ASP A 75 0.62 12.22 -21.03
N THR A 76 -0.18 13.28 -20.91
CA THR A 76 -0.05 14.28 -19.84
C THR A 76 -0.99 13.97 -18.67
N TRP A 77 -0.57 14.36 -17.47
CA TRP A 77 -1.38 14.24 -16.26
C TRP A 77 -2.03 15.58 -15.92
N THR A 78 -3.33 15.57 -15.68
CA THR A 78 -4.09 16.73 -15.21
C THR A 78 -4.68 16.45 -13.84
N LEU A 79 -4.62 17.43 -12.93
CA LEU A 79 -5.33 17.36 -11.66
C LEU A 79 -6.83 17.48 -11.94
N GLU A 80 -7.58 16.40 -11.66
CA GLU A 80 -9.02 16.35 -11.85
C GLU A 80 -9.78 16.81 -10.61
N ALA A 81 -9.36 16.37 -9.43
CA ALA A 81 -9.98 16.75 -8.15
C ALA A 81 -9.00 16.67 -6.98
N ASP A 82 -9.19 17.56 -6.00
CA ASP A 82 -8.67 17.38 -4.63
C ASP A 82 -9.84 16.90 -3.75
N ILE A 83 -9.67 15.76 -3.09
CA ILE A 83 -10.67 15.08 -2.29
C ILE A 83 -10.35 15.22 -0.80
N ALA A 84 -11.37 15.56 -0.02
CA ALA A 84 -11.31 15.65 1.42
C ALA A 84 -12.56 15.02 2.04
N ALA A 85 -12.42 14.47 3.24
CA ALA A 85 -13.53 14.05 4.08
C ALA A 85 -13.97 15.19 5.02
N PRO A 86 -15.25 15.26 5.42
CA PRO A 86 -15.74 16.18 6.46
C PRO A 86 -15.04 15.96 7.80
N GLU A 87 -14.79 14.69 8.14
CA GLU A 87 -14.14 14.27 9.38
C GLU A 87 -12.97 13.34 9.03
N PRO A 88 -11.87 13.87 8.48
CA PRO A 88 -10.81 13.03 7.93
C PRO A 88 -10.15 12.15 9.00
N GLY A 89 -10.18 12.55 10.27
CA GLY A 89 -9.42 11.90 11.33
C GLY A 89 -7.91 12.00 11.08
N ILE A 90 -7.12 11.28 11.88
CA ILE A 90 -5.72 11.05 11.52
C ILE A 90 -5.67 9.93 10.47
N ASP A 91 -4.69 10.00 9.57
CA ASP A 91 -4.48 9.03 8.48
C ASP A 91 -5.56 8.95 7.38
N PHE A 92 -6.35 10.01 7.13
CA PHE A 92 -7.16 10.07 5.89
C PHE A 92 -6.28 9.89 4.65
N GLY A 93 -6.65 8.99 3.75
CA GLY A 93 -5.82 8.60 2.61
C GLY A 93 -4.72 7.60 2.97
N PHE A 94 -4.90 6.83 4.05
CA PHE A 94 -3.99 5.73 4.38
C PHE A 94 -3.99 4.67 3.28
N GLN A 95 -5.17 4.26 2.82
CA GLN A 95 -5.36 3.51 1.60
C GLN A 95 -6.43 4.19 0.75
N GLY A 96 -6.50 3.78 -0.50
CA GLY A 96 -7.63 4.08 -1.35
C GLY A 96 -7.57 3.27 -2.63
N CYS A 97 -8.73 3.11 -3.24
CA CYS A 97 -8.90 2.46 -4.53
C CYS A 97 -9.75 3.34 -5.44
N ILE A 98 -9.60 3.18 -6.75
CA ILE A 98 -10.37 3.91 -7.75
C ILE A 98 -10.73 2.98 -8.90
N ASP A 99 -12.02 2.92 -9.20
CA ASP A 99 -12.56 2.24 -10.37
C ASP A 99 -13.42 3.23 -11.14
N GLU A 100 -12.89 3.66 -12.30
CA GLU A 100 -13.42 4.69 -13.16
C GLU A 100 -13.93 5.95 -12.42
N ASP A 101 -15.23 5.99 -12.14
CA ASP A 101 -15.97 7.13 -11.57
C ASP A 101 -16.33 6.92 -10.08
N ILE A 102 -15.75 5.91 -9.43
CA ILE A 102 -15.90 5.59 -8.01
C ILE A 102 -14.51 5.55 -7.37
N ALA A 103 -14.34 6.22 -6.23
CA ALA A 103 -13.13 6.14 -5.43
C ALA A 103 -13.49 5.87 -3.98
N ILE A 104 -12.76 4.99 -3.31
CA ILE A 104 -12.88 4.79 -1.86
C ILE A 104 -11.58 5.22 -1.20
N VAL A 105 -11.67 6.05 -0.16
CA VAL A 105 -10.53 6.53 0.60
C VAL A 105 -10.71 6.17 2.07
N THR A 106 -9.69 5.57 2.68
CA THR A 106 -9.77 5.11 4.06
C THR A 106 -9.05 6.04 5.03
N ALA A 107 -9.50 6.01 6.29
CA ALA A 107 -8.97 6.74 7.43
C ALA A 107 -8.99 5.82 8.66
N PRO A 108 -8.08 4.84 8.76
CA PRO A 108 -8.06 3.88 9.87
C PRO A 108 -7.80 4.55 11.22
N GLY A 109 -7.18 5.73 11.22
CA GLY A 109 -6.96 6.52 12.42
C GLY A 109 -8.12 7.45 12.80
N TRP A 110 -9.29 7.32 12.17
CA TRP A 110 -10.47 8.08 12.58
C TRP A 110 -10.91 7.68 14.00
N VAL A 111 -11.23 8.70 14.80
CA VAL A 111 -11.61 8.58 16.22
C VAL A 111 -13.08 8.97 16.37
N ASP A 112 -13.84 8.13 17.06
CA ASP A 112 -15.26 8.36 17.31
C ASP A 112 -15.54 9.39 18.42
N ASP A 113 -16.83 9.68 18.64
CA ASP A 113 -17.29 10.64 19.66
C ASP A 113 -16.88 10.24 21.09
N ASP A 114 -16.61 8.95 21.32
CA ASP A 114 -16.16 8.40 22.60
C ASP A 114 -14.62 8.45 22.75
N GLY A 115 -13.90 8.93 21.73
CA GLY A 115 -12.44 9.03 21.73
C GLY A 115 -11.74 7.72 21.37
N VAL A 116 -12.46 6.74 20.82
CA VAL A 116 -11.92 5.45 20.41
C VAL A 116 -11.54 5.51 18.93
N GLU A 117 -10.31 5.13 18.61
CA GLU A 117 -9.86 4.95 17.24
C GLU A 117 -10.55 3.72 16.64
N ARG A 118 -11.58 3.95 15.82
CA ARG A 118 -12.35 2.89 15.16
C ARG A 118 -12.03 2.73 13.68
N GLY A 119 -11.49 3.78 13.06
CA GLY A 119 -11.29 3.85 11.63
C GLY A 119 -12.60 4.08 10.85
N ARG A 120 -12.46 4.54 9.61
CA ARG A 120 -13.58 4.87 8.72
C ARG A 120 -13.15 4.81 7.25
N ALA A 121 -14.10 4.68 6.33
CA ALA A 121 -13.83 4.86 4.91
C ALA A 121 -14.92 5.69 4.22
N TYR A 122 -14.59 6.28 3.07
CA TYR A 122 -15.40 7.27 2.36
C TYR A 122 -15.48 6.93 0.88
N ALA A 123 -16.69 6.78 0.34
CA ALA A 123 -16.92 6.63 -1.10
C ALA A 123 -17.19 7.98 -1.75
N TYR A 124 -16.44 8.26 -2.81
CA TYR A 124 -16.63 9.41 -3.68
C TYR A 124 -17.08 8.93 -5.04
N GLU A 125 -18.08 9.60 -5.60
CA GLU A 125 -18.54 9.32 -6.96
C GLU A 125 -18.47 10.57 -7.81
N ARG A 126 -18.04 10.38 -9.05
CA ARG A 126 -17.99 11.44 -10.04
C ARG A 126 -19.36 11.68 -10.65
N ASP A 127 -19.85 12.91 -10.57
CA ASP A 127 -21.06 13.29 -11.28
C ASP A 127 -20.78 13.27 -12.81
N PRO A 128 -21.53 12.50 -13.60
CA PRO A 128 -21.25 12.35 -15.03
C PRO A 128 -21.54 13.63 -15.85
N LYS A 129 -22.30 14.58 -15.30
CA LYS A 129 -22.65 15.85 -15.98
C LYS A 129 -21.68 16.97 -15.63
N SER A 130 -21.38 17.17 -14.34
CA SER A 130 -20.47 18.24 -13.91
C SER A 130 -19.01 17.78 -13.92
N GLY A 131 -18.76 16.49 -13.77
CA GLY A 131 -17.43 15.92 -13.60
C GLY A 131 -16.87 16.09 -12.19
N GLU A 132 -17.67 16.61 -11.25
CA GLU A 132 -17.25 16.82 -9.86
C GLU A 132 -17.30 15.52 -9.07
N TRP A 133 -16.30 15.32 -8.21
CA TRP A 133 -16.24 14.20 -7.28
C TRP A 133 -16.94 14.59 -5.98
N ASN A 134 -17.97 13.83 -5.60
CA ASN A 134 -18.78 14.11 -4.42
C ASN A 134 -18.68 12.95 -3.43
N LEU A 135 -18.57 13.25 -2.14
CA LEU A 135 -18.76 12.26 -1.09
C LEU A 135 -20.21 11.77 -1.14
N THR A 136 -20.41 10.47 -1.39
CA THR A 136 -21.74 9.89 -1.50
C THR A 136 -22.06 8.90 -0.39
N TYR A 137 -21.04 8.31 0.24
CA TYR A 137 -21.24 7.31 1.28
C TYR A 137 -20.10 7.30 2.30
N THR A 138 -20.42 7.02 3.55
CA THR A 138 -19.46 6.78 4.62
C THR A 138 -19.62 5.34 5.10
N PHE A 139 -18.55 4.56 5.04
CA PHE A 139 -18.51 3.23 5.62
C PHE A 139 -18.10 3.36 7.08
N GLU A 140 -19.04 3.05 7.97
CA GLU A 140 -18.77 2.93 9.40
C GLU A 140 -18.12 1.58 9.70
N PRO A 141 -17.28 1.46 10.75
CA PRO A 141 -16.70 0.19 11.20
C PRO A 141 -17.76 -0.78 11.73
N TYR A 142 -17.40 -2.06 11.89
CA TYR A 142 -18.30 -3.03 12.53
C TYR A 142 -18.54 -2.65 13.99
N ASP A 143 -19.75 -2.88 14.50
CA ASP A 143 -20.11 -2.58 15.89
C ASP A 143 -19.46 -3.60 16.84
N ILE A 144 -18.30 -3.22 17.38
CA ILE A 144 -17.49 -4.03 18.28
C ILE A 144 -17.35 -3.29 19.60
N ASP A 145 -17.33 -4.07 20.69
CA ASP A 145 -16.98 -3.60 22.02
C ASP A 145 -15.57 -2.96 21.99
N PRO A 146 -15.40 -1.69 22.38
CA PRO A 146 -14.11 -1.02 22.44
C PRO A 146 -13.02 -1.79 23.17
N ASP A 147 -13.38 -2.58 24.17
CA ASP A 147 -12.44 -3.36 24.98
C ASP A 147 -11.91 -4.60 24.23
N SER A 148 -12.48 -4.93 23.06
CA SER A 148 -12.05 -6.05 22.21
C SER A 148 -11.03 -5.65 21.14
N ALA A 149 -10.49 -4.43 21.18
CA ALA A 149 -9.43 -4.02 20.25
C ALA A 149 -8.12 -4.76 20.54
N GLY A 150 -7.41 -5.18 19.48
CA GLY A 150 -6.04 -5.68 19.59
C GLY A 150 -5.04 -4.62 20.04
N LEU A 151 -3.76 -5.01 20.13
CA LEU A 151 -2.70 -4.09 20.54
C LEU A 151 -2.53 -2.96 19.51
N GLY A 152 -3.03 -1.77 19.85
CA GLY A 152 -2.91 -0.56 19.02
C GLY A 152 -4.20 -0.05 18.38
N GLY A 153 -5.37 -0.47 18.88
CA GLY A 153 -6.67 0.05 18.45
C GLY A 153 -7.23 -0.63 17.21
N PHE A 154 -8.49 -0.34 16.88
CA PHE A 154 -9.11 -0.80 15.65
C PHE A 154 -8.47 -0.12 14.44
N THR A 155 -8.62 -0.75 13.28
CA THR A 155 -7.99 -0.29 12.05
C THR A 155 -8.92 -0.40 10.85
N PHE A 156 -10.23 -0.20 11.01
CA PHE A 156 -11.16 -0.29 9.90
C PHE A 156 -10.77 0.67 8.76
N GLY A 157 -10.60 0.12 7.56
CA GLY A 157 -9.97 0.84 6.45
C GLY A 157 -8.47 0.55 6.31
N TYR A 158 -7.94 -0.50 6.95
CA TYR A 158 -6.54 -0.90 6.85
C TYR A 158 -6.16 -1.35 5.44
N ARG A 159 -7.06 -2.06 4.77
CA ARG A 159 -7.03 -2.33 3.32
C ARG A 159 -8.41 -2.12 2.71
N VAL A 160 -8.39 -1.80 1.43
CA VAL A 160 -9.59 -1.66 0.61
C VAL A 160 -9.28 -2.16 -0.80
N SER A 161 -10.23 -2.87 -1.42
CA SER A 161 -10.23 -3.14 -2.85
C SER A 161 -11.62 -2.88 -3.44
N LEU A 162 -11.67 -2.50 -4.71
CA LEU A 162 -12.86 -2.07 -5.45
C LEU A 162 -12.76 -2.57 -6.89
N ASP A 163 -13.82 -3.23 -7.36
CA ASP A 163 -13.98 -3.57 -8.78
C ASP A 163 -15.47 -3.67 -9.13
N ASP A 164 -15.89 -2.99 -10.19
CA ASP A 164 -17.26 -2.94 -10.71
C ASP A 164 -18.34 -2.69 -9.62
N GLY A 165 -18.05 -1.75 -8.71
CA GLY A 165 -18.95 -1.41 -7.61
C GLY A 165 -19.08 -2.47 -6.50
N LEU A 166 -18.25 -3.50 -6.51
CA LEU A 166 -18.02 -4.38 -5.36
C LEU A 166 -16.83 -3.84 -4.58
N ALA A 167 -16.98 -3.70 -3.27
CA ALA A 167 -15.90 -3.21 -2.41
C ALA A 167 -15.69 -4.11 -1.20
N VAL A 168 -14.44 -4.30 -0.81
CA VAL A 168 -14.08 -4.99 0.42
C VAL A 168 -13.22 -4.07 1.28
N ILE A 169 -13.61 -3.87 2.54
CA ILE A 169 -12.87 -3.04 3.50
C ILE A 169 -12.55 -3.88 4.73
N THR A 170 -11.31 -3.82 5.19
CA THR A 170 -10.84 -4.68 6.27
C THR A 170 -10.45 -3.93 7.53
N ASP A 171 -10.46 -4.65 8.66
CA ASP A 171 -9.81 -4.29 9.90
C ASP A 171 -9.03 -5.50 10.40
N LYS A 172 -7.70 -5.42 10.46
CA LYS A 172 -6.89 -6.57 10.88
C LYS A 172 -6.64 -6.65 12.39
N ARG A 173 -7.08 -5.67 13.17
CA ARG A 173 -6.81 -5.55 14.62
C ARG A 173 -8.05 -5.70 15.49
N ALA A 174 -9.22 -5.78 14.87
CA ALA A 174 -10.47 -6.02 15.56
C ALA A 174 -10.50 -7.39 16.27
N LEU A 175 -11.23 -7.46 17.38
CA LEU A 175 -11.48 -8.69 18.15
C LEU A 175 -10.18 -9.41 18.53
N GLU A 176 -9.36 -8.80 19.38
CA GLU A 176 -8.08 -9.37 19.84
C GLU A 176 -7.16 -9.76 18.66
N ASP A 177 -7.01 -8.85 17.70
CA ASP A 177 -6.22 -9.07 16.48
C ASP A 177 -6.71 -10.24 15.59
N ARG A 178 -7.94 -10.76 15.77
CA ARG A 178 -8.57 -11.73 14.85
C ARG A 178 -8.78 -11.13 13.46
N GLY A 179 -9.26 -9.89 13.41
CA GLY A 179 -9.56 -9.15 12.20
C GLY A 179 -10.86 -9.57 11.49
N TYR A 180 -11.31 -8.74 10.55
CA TYR A 180 -12.49 -8.95 9.72
C TYR A 180 -12.39 -8.28 8.35
N ALA A 181 -13.22 -8.75 7.41
CA ALA A 181 -13.44 -8.14 6.10
C ALA A 181 -14.95 -7.93 5.87
N ARG A 182 -15.31 -6.74 5.37
CA ARG A 182 -16.70 -6.37 5.06
C ARG A 182 -16.87 -6.15 3.57
N PHE A 183 -17.88 -6.81 3.02
CA PHE A 183 -18.19 -6.85 1.61
C PHE A 183 -19.39 -5.96 1.32
N PHE A 184 -19.22 -5.00 0.42
CA PHE A 184 -20.23 -4.04 0.04
C PHE A 184 -20.49 -4.12 -1.46
N GLU A 185 -21.74 -3.86 -1.84
CA GLU A 185 -22.15 -3.73 -3.23
C GLU A 185 -22.86 -2.40 -3.43
N ARG A 186 -22.42 -1.66 -4.44
CA ARG A 186 -23.10 -0.47 -4.90
C ARG A 186 -24.33 -0.85 -5.73
N THR A 187 -25.51 -0.52 -5.21
CA THR A 187 -26.79 -0.85 -5.87
C THR A 187 -27.35 0.31 -6.69
N ALA A 188 -26.93 1.53 -6.39
CA ALA A 188 -27.24 2.77 -7.11
C ALA A 188 -26.22 3.85 -6.73
N PRO A 189 -26.15 4.98 -7.47
CA PRO A 189 -25.32 6.12 -7.07
C PRO A 189 -25.56 6.53 -5.62
N GLY A 190 -24.47 6.55 -4.83
CA GLY A 190 -24.46 6.82 -3.40
C GLY A 190 -25.16 5.81 -2.51
N THR A 191 -25.54 4.64 -3.03
CA THR A 191 -26.23 3.60 -2.27
C THR A 191 -25.40 2.32 -2.24
N TRP A 192 -24.82 2.04 -1.09
CA TRP A 192 -24.05 0.83 -0.81
C TRP A 192 -24.82 -0.08 0.14
N VAL A 193 -24.76 -1.38 -0.12
CA VAL A 193 -25.38 -2.42 0.71
C VAL A 193 -24.28 -3.35 1.18
N GLU A 194 -24.18 -3.56 2.49
CA GLU A 194 -23.33 -4.63 3.02
C GLU A 194 -23.96 -5.99 2.69
N ARG A 195 -23.18 -6.86 2.05
CA ARG A 195 -23.58 -8.23 1.73
C ARG A 195 -23.17 -9.20 2.81
N ASN A 196 -21.92 -9.10 3.26
CA ASN A 196 -21.34 -10.04 4.22
C ASN A 196 -20.29 -9.35 5.09
N THR A 197 -20.11 -9.89 6.30
CA THR A 197 -18.94 -9.66 7.15
C THR A 197 -18.35 -11.02 7.51
N PHE A 198 -17.04 -11.19 7.30
CA PHE A 198 -16.30 -12.38 7.69
C PHE A 198 -15.21 -12.03 8.69
N PHE A 199 -14.96 -12.94 9.63
CA PHE A 199 -13.98 -12.80 10.68
C PHE A 199 -12.89 -13.85 10.51
N GLY A 200 -11.67 -13.52 10.93
CA GLY A 200 -10.58 -14.50 11.00
C GLY A 200 -10.95 -15.73 11.82
N LEU A 201 -10.28 -16.84 11.53
CA LEU A 201 -10.62 -18.15 12.11
C LEU A 201 -10.21 -18.27 13.58
N ALA A 202 -9.23 -17.47 14.02
CA ALA A 202 -8.71 -17.46 15.37
C ALA A 202 -8.32 -16.04 15.82
N ASP A 203 -8.17 -15.85 17.12
CA ASP A 203 -7.57 -14.61 17.65
C ASP A 203 -6.13 -14.49 17.15
N GLU A 204 -5.63 -13.26 17.06
CA GLU A 204 -4.30 -12.94 16.53
C GLU A 204 -4.04 -13.32 15.05
N ASP A 205 -5.05 -13.79 14.32
CA ASP A 205 -4.93 -14.21 12.91
C ASP A 205 -4.66 -13.02 11.97
N ARG A 206 -5.05 -11.81 12.37
CA ARG A 206 -4.92 -10.58 11.61
C ARG A 206 -5.51 -10.69 10.21
N PHE A 207 -6.67 -11.35 10.11
CA PHE A 207 -7.43 -11.48 8.88
C PHE A 207 -7.79 -10.10 8.33
N GLY A 208 -7.56 -9.88 7.04
CA GLY A 208 -7.70 -8.56 6.41
C GLY A 208 -6.39 -7.76 6.35
N ALA A 209 -5.23 -8.40 6.52
CA ALA A 209 -3.92 -7.78 6.36
C ALA A 209 -3.62 -7.40 4.89
N SER A 210 -4.21 -8.11 3.95
CA SER A 210 -4.25 -7.82 2.51
C SER A 210 -5.61 -8.24 1.97
N VAL A 211 -6.08 -7.59 0.92
CA VAL A 211 -7.33 -7.95 0.25
C VAL A 211 -7.24 -7.56 -1.20
N ASP A 212 -7.82 -8.38 -2.06
CA ASP A 212 -8.17 -7.95 -3.40
C ASP A 212 -9.48 -8.60 -3.86
N ILE A 213 -10.19 -7.90 -4.75
CA ILE A 213 -11.46 -8.35 -5.34
C ILE A 213 -11.41 -8.16 -6.84
N GLN A 214 -11.88 -9.17 -7.56
CA GLN A 214 -12.04 -9.15 -9.00
C GLN A 214 -13.47 -9.54 -9.35
N SER A 215 -14.15 -8.67 -10.09
CA SER A 215 -15.40 -8.93 -10.78
C SER A 215 -15.15 -9.55 -12.15
N GLY A 216 -16.13 -10.29 -12.69
CA GLY A 216 -16.02 -10.80 -14.06
C GLY A 216 -16.96 -11.93 -14.37
N LEU A 217 -16.43 -13.02 -14.96
CA LEU A 217 -17.21 -14.24 -15.12
C LEU A 217 -17.60 -14.83 -13.76
N VAL A 218 -16.72 -14.61 -12.79
CA VAL A 218 -16.85 -15.00 -11.39
C VAL A 218 -16.37 -13.82 -10.57
N ASP A 219 -17.17 -13.39 -9.61
CA ASP A 219 -16.72 -12.43 -8.61
C ASP A 219 -15.94 -13.19 -7.52
N LEU A 220 -14.65 -12.89 -7.43
CA LEU A 220 -13.68 -13.54 -6.56
C LEU A 220 -13.05 -12.50 -5.63
N CYS A 221 -12.88 -12.85 -4.36
CA CYS A 221 -12.08 -12.08 -3.44
C CYS A 221 -11.10 -12.98 -2.70
N ALA A 222 -9.89 -12.50 -2.48
CA ALA A 222 -8.89 -13.12 -1.62
C ALA A 222 -8.58 -12.19 -0.45
N VAL A 223 -8.56 -12.73 0.75
CA VAL A 223 -8.21 -11.98 1.97
C VAL A 223 -7.05 -12.68 2.67
N GLY A 224 -5.97 -11.93 2.90
CA GLY A 224 -4.81 -12.44 3.61
C GLY A 224 -4.93 -12.26 5.12
N ALA A 225 -4.54 -13.29 5.85
CA ALA A 225 -4.34 -13.28 7.30
C ALA A 225 -2.84 -13.42 7.59
N SER A 226 -2.25 -12.40 8.22
CA SER A 226 -0.81 -12.40 8.46
C SER A 226 -0.39 -13.30 9.61
N GLN A 227 -1.29 -13.57 10.57
CA GLN A 227 -0.99 -14.07 11.91
C GLN A 227 -0.02 -13.15 12.69
N LEU A 228 -0.19 -13.07 14.01
CA LEU A 228 0.71 -12.32 14.88
C LEU A 228 2.08 -13.01 14.93
N GLU A 229 3.12 -12.20 15.13
CA GLU A 229 4.56 -12.44 14.91
C GLU A 229 5.15 -13.62 15.72
N MET A 230 4.70 -14.83 15.45
CA MET A 230 5.31 -16.07 15.95
C MET A 230 6.32 -16.57 14.92
N PRO A 231 7.47 -17.15 15.34
CA PRO A 231 8.49 -17.69 14.43
C PRO A 231 7.97 -18.73 13.41
N ASP A 232 6.83 -19.35 13.71
CA ASP A 232 6.21 -20.41 12.91
C ASP A 232 4.88 -19.98 12.26
N ALA A 233 4.53 -18.68 12.32
CA ALA A 233 3.30 -18.14 11.74
C ALA A 233 3.38 -18.13 10.20
N ASN A 234 2.79 -19.14 9.57
CA ASN A 234 2.53 -19.15 8.14
C ASN A 234 1.21 -18.44 7.92
N GLY A 235 1.26 -17.19 7.44
CA GLY A 235 0.02 -16.48 7.09
C GLY A 235 -0.79 -17.26 6.06
N THR A 236 -2.10 -17.04 6.03
CA THR A 236 -3.04 -17.77 5.18
C THR A 236 -3.76 -16.82 4.23
N ILE A 237 -4.37 -17.38 3.19
CA ILE A 237 -5.22 -16.66 2.27
C ILE A 237 -6.54 -17.41 2.18
N GLU A 238 -7.63 -16.69 2.44
CA GLU A 238 -8.99 -17.20 2.29
C GLU A 238 -9.63 -16.65 1.03
N PHE A 239 -10.41 -17.49 0.34
CA PHE A 239 -11.13 -17.12 -0.87
C PHE A 239 -12.62 -17.03 -0.61
N PHE A 240 -13.23 -16.07 -1.27
CA PHE A 240 -14.67 -15.86 -1.27
C PHE A 240 -15.16 -15.78 -2.72
N ILE A 241 -16.19 -16.55 -3.04
CA ILE A 241 -16.86 -16.50 -4.34
C ILE A 241 -18.26 -15.99 -4.12
N ARG A 242 -18.71 -15.07 -4.96
CA ARG A 242 -20.07 -14.57 -4.90
C ARG A 242 -21.05 -15.54 -5.56
N ASP A 243 -22.10 -15.91 -4.85
CA ASP A 243 -23.17 -16.76 -5.35
C ASP A 243 -24.17 -15.99 -6.24
N GLU A 244 -25.07 -16.72 -6.90
CA GLU A 244 -26.12 -16.14 -7.75
C GLU A 244 -27.10 -15.22 -6.98
N SER A 245 -27.15 -15.31 -5.65
CA SER A 245 -27.97 -14.45 -4.80
C SER A 245 -27.25 -13.16 -4.40
N GLY A 246 -25.99 -13.00 -4.80
CA GLY A 246 -25.14 -11.86 -4.50
C GLY A 246 -24.46 -11.94 -3.13
N ASN A 247 -24.51 -13.08 -2.44
CA ASN A 247 -23.80 -13.30 -1.19
C ASN A 247 -22.42 -13.90 -1.45
N TRP A 248 -21.47 -13.54 -0.61
CA TRP A 248 -20.14 -14.13 -0.64
C TRP A 248 -20.13 -15.44 0.14
N VAL A 249 -19.47 -16.45 -0.41
CA VAL A 249 -19.33 -17.78 0.16
C VAL A 249 -17.85 -18.11 0.32
N PRO A 250 -17.38 -18.39 1.55
CA PRO A 250 -15.99 -18.80 1.76
C PRO A 250 -15.74 -20.15 1.10
N GLN A 251 -14.60 -20.27 0.45
CA GLN A 251 -14.17 -21.54 -0.14
C GLN A 251 -13.50 -22.42 0.92
N PRO A 252 -13.65 -23.75 0.84
CA PRO A 252 -13.14 -24.67 1.86
C PRO A 252 -11.61 -24.77 1.87
N ASP A 253 -10.97 -24.46 0.75
CA ASP A 253 -9.52 -24.55 0.60
C ASP A 253 -8.87 -23.22 0.98
N LEU A 254 -8.13 -23.25 2.09
CA LEU A 254 -7.21 -22.20 2.47
C LEU A 254 -5.91 -22.40 1.71
N LEU A 255 -5.42 -21.34 1.07
CA LEU A 255 -4.03 -21.38 0.62
C LEU A 255 -3.14 -21.04 1.80
N GLU A 256 -2.20 -21.94 2.07
CA GLU A 256 -1.03 -21.56 2.84
C GLU A 256 -0.37 -20.42 2.07
N GLY A 257 -0.18 -19.28 2.75
CA GLY A 257 0.61 -18.19 2.20
C GLY A 257 2.05 -18.65 1.95
N PRO A 258 2.91 -17.74 1.49
CA PRO A 258 4.26 -18.08 1.08
C PRO A 258 5.08 -18.71 2.24
N GLY A 259 5.07 -20.04 2.34
CA GLY A 259 5.54 -20.82 3.49
C GLY A 259 7.00 -20.58 3.86
N GLU A 260 7.33 -20.72 5.15
CA GLU A 260 8.63 -20.47 5.81
C GLU A 260 9.23 -19.04 5.64
N LEU A 261 8.67 -18.19 4.76
CA LEU A 261 9.31 -16.94 4.34
C LEU A 261 8.48 -15.68 4.63
N GLY A 262 7.29 -15.79 5.20
CA GLY A 262 6.66 -14.69 5.93
C GLY A 262 5.19 -14.43 5.59
N TRP A 263 4.68 -13.36 6.19
CA TRP A 263 3.26 -13.01 6.20
C TRP A 263 2.80 -12.39 4.88
N PRO A 264 1.59 -12.70 4.37
CA PRO A 264 1.04 -12.05 3.18
C PRO A 264 0.93 -10.54 3.41
N THR A 265 1.73 -9.77 2.67
CA THR A 265 1.82 -8.32 2.78
C THR A 265 0.90 -7.59 1.82
N ASP A 266 0.70 -8.20 0.65
CA ASP A 266 -0.14 -7.68 -0.42
C ASP A 266 -0.58 -8.81 -1.36
N ILE A 267 -1.78 -8.67 -1.90
CA ILE A 267 -2.43 -9.61 -2.82
C ILE A 267 -2.99 -8.79 -3.99
N ASP A 268 -2.89 -9.33 -5.20
CA ASP A 268 -3.54 -8.76 -6.38
C ASP A 268 -4.00 -9.89 -7.30
N ILE A 269 -5.23 -9.79 -7.81
CA ILE A 269 -5.93 -10.77 -8.64
C ILE A 269 -6.19 -10.14 -10.00
N ALA A 270 -5.69 -10.77 -11.06
CA ALA A 270 -5.98 -10.32 -12.42
C ALA A 270 -6.03 -11.50 -13.39
N GLY A 271 -7.14 -11.61 -14.13
CA GLY A 271 -7.25 -12.51 -15.27
C GLY A 271 -7.03 -14.00 -14.94
N GLY A 272 -7.56 -14.46 -13.81
CA GLY A 272 -7.40 -15.85 -13.35
C GLY A 272 -6.02 -16.16 -12.75
N ARG A 273 -5.23 -15.12 -12.48
CA ARG A 273 -3.97 -15.19 -11.74
C ARG A 273 -4.09 -14.42 -10.44
N MET A 274 -3.27 -14.80 -9.47
CA MET A 274 -3.12 -14.06 -8.24
C MET A 274 -1.63 -13.95 -7.91
N ALA A 275 -1.20 -12.76 -7.53
CA ALA A 275 0.12 -12.51 -6.96
C ALA A 275 -0.05 -12.35 -5.46
N VAL A 276 0.78 -13.06 -4.70
CA VAL A 276 0.81 -12.97 -3.25
C VAL A 276 2.23 -12.65 -2.85
N SER A 277 2.41 -11.55 -2.15
CA SER A 277 3.71 -11.16 -1.64
C SER A 277 3.85 -11.44 -0.15
N ALA A 278 5.08 -11.74 0.27
CA ALA A 278 5.49 -11.73 1.66
C ALA A 278 6.81 -10.97 1.80
N SER A 279 6.74 -9.74 2.31
CA SER A 279 7.92 -8.95 2.65
C SER A 279 8.41 -9.31 4.06
N ASN A 280 9.53 -10.02 4.18
CA ASN A 280 9.99 -10.57 5.45
C ASN A 280 10.79 -9.56 6.30
N GLN A 281 10.48 -9.46 7.60
CA GLN A 281 11.17 -8.61 8.57
C GLN A 281 12.44 -9.23 9.19
N TYR A 282 12.70 -10.52 8.98
CA TYR A 282 13.79 -11.28 9.63
C TYR A 282 15.08 -11.39 8.81
N GLY A 283 15.26 -10.52 7.81
CA GLY A 283 16.51 -10.42 7.06
C GLY A 283 16.67 -11.43 5.92
N LEU A 284 15.60 -12.14 5.54
CA LEU A 284 15.52 -12.91 4.31
C LEU A 284 15.03 -12.02 3.15
N PRO A 285 15.40 -12.35 1.89
CA PRO A 285 14.81 -11.68 0.74
C PRO A 285 13.30 -11.93 0.74
N GLY A 286 12.51 -10.86 0.63
CA GLY A 286 11.06 -10.98 0.45
C GLY A 286 10.71 -11.79 -0.81
N ILE A 287 9.48 -12.27 -0.90
CA ILE A 287 9.04 -13.16 -1.98
C ILE A 287 7.70 -12.74 -2.57
N VAL A 288 7.49 -13.12 -3.83
CA VAL A 288 6.20 -13.03 -4.52
C VAL A 288 5.89 -14.38 -5.14
N GLU A 289 4.77 -14.99 -4.77
CA GLU A 289 4.25 -16.20 -5.38
C GLU A 289 3.17 -15.85 -6.40
N ILE A 290 3.21 -16.54 -7.55
CA ILE A 290 2.18 -16.43 -8.58
C ILE A 290 1.38 -17.72 -8.60
N TRP A 291 0.09 -17.54 -8.43
CA TRP A 291 -0.92 -18.58 -8.42
C TRP A 291 -1.77 -18.47 -9.67
N GLU A 292 -2.11 -19.61 -10.26
CA GLU A 292 -3.08 -19.71 -11.34
C GLU A 292 -4.18 -20.65 -10.90
N GLY A 293 -5.41 -20.24 -11.09
CA GLY A 293 -6.53 -21.01 -10.60
C GLY A 293 -7.85 -20.62 -11.21
N SER A 294 -8.85 -21.39 -10.82
CA SER A 294 -10.26 -21.13 -11.06
C SER A 294 -11.00 -21.20 -9.74
N GLU A 295 -12.31 -21.04 -9.78
CA GLU A 295 -13.21 -21.18 -8.63
C GLU A 295 -12.91 -22.41 -7.77
N ASP A 296 -12.59 -23.52 -8.42
CA ASP A 296 -12.49 -24.83 -7.77
C ASP A 296 -11.08 -25.15 -7.26
N GLU A 297 -10.03 -24.52 -7.81
CA GLU A 297 -8.66 -24.92 -7.51
C GLU A 297 -7.65 -23.82 -7.87
N TRP A 298 -6.79 -23.46 -6.91
CA TRP A 298 -5.66 -22.56 -7.10
C TRP A 298 -4.34 -23.29 -6.94
N ASN A 299 -3.49 -23.18 -7.96
CA ASN A 299 -2.22 -23.85 -8.02
C ASN A 299 -1.06 -22.86 -8.07
N ARG A 300 -0.10 -23.02 -7.16
CA ARG A 300 1.14 -22.24 -7.19
C ARG A 300 1.93 -22.58 -8.44
N ARG A 301 2.23 -21.58 -9.25
CA ARG A 301 2.97 -21.73 -10.51
C ARG A 301 4.44 -21.42 -10.37
N THR A 302 4.75 -20.31 -9.70
CA THR A 302 6.13 -19.87 -9.55
C THR A 302 6.31 -19.05 -8.28
N THR A 303 7.56 -18.97 -7.85
CA THR A 303 8.00 -18.13 -6.73
C THR A 303 9.12 -17.23 -7.25
N ILE A 304 8.92 -15.93 -7.14
CA ILE A 304 9.88 -14.89 -7.46
C ILE A 304 10.52 -14.46 -6.15
N LEU A 305 11.85 -14.63 -6.07
CA LEU A 305 12.63 -14.22 -4.90
C LEU A 305 13.19 -12.82 -5.13
N GLY A 306 13.14 -11.98 -4.10
CA GLY A 306 13.85 -10.70 -4.08
C GLY A 306 15.35 -10.91 -4.25
N GLY A 307 15.98 -10.10 -5.10
CA GLY A 307 17.44 -10.12 -5.27
C GLY A 307 18.14 -9.24 -4.23
N GLY A 308 19.23 -9.72 -3.64
CA GLY A 308 20.14 -8.93 -2.80
C GLY A 308 20.58 -9.64 -1.52
N GLU A 309 21.80 -9.37 -1.07
CA GLU A 309 22.35 -9.93 0.19
C GLU A 309 21.80 -9.23 1.45
N GLU A 310 21.00 -8.15 1.33
CA GLU A 310 20.58 -7.33 2.48
C GLU A 310 19.11 -6.87 2.41
N LYS A 311 18.37 -7.15 3.50
CA LYS A 311 17.24 -6.42 4.15
C LYS A 311 16.30 -5.52 3.31
N GLY A 312 15.95 -5.90 2.08
CA GLY A 312 14.90 -5.23 1.31
C GLY A 312 13.52 -5.86 1.55
N PHE A 313 12.50 -5.04 1.82
CA PHE A 313 11.10 -5.46 1.81
C PHE A 313 10.60 -5.64 0.36
N PHE A 314 11.24 -6.54 -0.38
CA PHE A 314 10.75 -6.98 -1.69
C PHE A 314 9.35 -7.56 -1.53
N GLY A 315 8.44 -7.21 -2.44
CA GLY A 315 7.03 -7.58 -2.30
C GLY A 315 6.29 -6.73 -1.26
N SER A 316 6.69 -5.46 -1.05
CA SER A 316 5.92 -4.56 -0.19
C SER A 316 4.52 -4.28 -0.76
N THR A 317 4.45 -4.20 -2.09
CA THR A 317 3.21 -4.15 -2.87
C THR A 317 3.41 -4.92 -4.17
N VAL A 318 2.33 -5.49 -4.69
CA VAL A 318 2.28 -6.17 -5.98
C VAL A 318 1.09 -5.68 -6.80
N GLN A 319 1.22 -5.73 -8.11
CA GLN A 319 0.09 -5.53 -9.01
C GLN A 319 0.29 -6.36 -10.28
N LEU A 320 -0.72 -7.13 -10.66
CA LEU A 320 -0.78 -7.93 -11.87
C LEU A 320 -1.56 -7.20 -12.95
N TRP A 321 -1.13 -7.45 -14.19
CA TRP A 321 -1.88 -7.08 -15.37
C TRP A 321 -1.56 -8.08 -16.46
N THR A 322 -2.44 -9.04 -16.73
CA THR A 322 -2.26 -10.07 -17.78
C THR A 322 -0.92 -10.81 -17.67
N SER A 323 0.10 -10.42 -18.45
CA SER A 323 1.46 -10.96 -18.45
C SER A 323 2.50 -10.06 -17.77
N LYS A 324 2.07 -8.97 -17.12
CA LYS A 324 2.92 -8.02 -16.40
C LYS A 324 2.69 -8.15 -14.89
N LEU A 325 3.75 -7.98 -14.13
CA LEU A 325 3.73 -7.94 -12.67
C LEU A 325 4.63 -6.80 -12.22
N LEU A 326 4.06 -5.85 -11.49
CA LEU A 326 4.82 -4.80 -10.81
C LEU A 326 5.05 -5.24 -9.37
N VAL A 327 6.31 -5.16 -8.92
CA VAL A 327 6.69 -5.46 -7.53
C VAL A 327 7.49 -4.29 -6.96
N THR A 328 7.09 -3.78 -5.80
CA THR A 328 7.86 -2.75 -5.10
C THR A 328 8.76 -3.34 -4.02
N GLN A 329 9.94 -2.77 -3.88
CA GLN A 329 10.89 -3.03 -2.81
C GLN A 329 11.12 -1.75 -2.00
N VAL A 330 10.68 -1.77 -0.75
CA VAL A 330 10.93 -0.69 0.22
C VAL A 330 12.11 -1.09 1.10
N PHE A 331 12.91 -0.13 1.59
CA PHE A 331 14.05 -0.41 2.47
C PHE A 331 13.88 0.26 3.83
N THR A 332 14.34 -0.40 4.90
CA THR A 332 14.34 0.13 6.27
C THR A 332 15.69 0.72 6.67
N LEU A 333 15.62 1.90 7.26
CA LEU A 333 16.65 2.70 7.94
C LEU A 333 18.04 2.04 8.16
N GLY A 334 19.08 2.63 7.56
CA GLY A 334 20.47 2.49 8.04
C GLY A 334 21.52 2.06 7.00
N LEU A 335 21.12 1.74 5.78
CA LEU A 335 22.03 1.38 4.69
C LEU A 335 21.73 2.22 3.43
N PRO A 336 22.75 2.54 2.62
CA PRO A 336 22.59 3.32 1.40
C PRO A 336 22.04 2.44 0.27
N SER A 337 20.72 2.19 0.26
CA SER A 337 20.03 1.59 -0.88
C SER A 337 18.72 2.34 -1.15
N ASP A 338 18.46 2.57 -2.44
CA ASP A 338 17.26 3.24 -2.93
C ASP A 338 16.12 2.21 -3.06
N GLY A 339 14.90 2.57 -2.66
CA GLY A 339 13.72 1.78 -2.99
C GLY A 339 13.57 1.64 -4.52
N ALA A 340 12.97 0.53 -4.96
CA ALA A 340 12.83 0.20 -6.38
C ALA A 340 11.46 -0.38 -6.72
N ALA A 341 10.89 0.03 -7.85
CA ALA A 341 9.77 -0.68 -8.47
C ALA A 341 10.30 -1.52 -9.64
N LEU A 342 9.92 -2.79 -9.70
CA LEU A 342 10.42 -3.76 -10.67
C LEU A 342 9.25 -4.26 -11.50
N LEU A 343 9.32 -4.09 -12.82
CA LEU A 343 8.34 -4.63 -13.75
C LEU A 343 8.86 -5.94 -14.30
N TYR A 344 8.10 -7.00 -14.08
CA TYR A 344 8.31 -8.32 -14.61
C TYR A 344 7.34 -8.59 -15.76
N GLU A 345 7.80 -9.32 -16.76
CA GLU A 345 6.95 -9.87 -17.82
C GLU A 345 7.09 -11.39 -17.85
N SER A 346 5.97 -12.09 -18.00
CA SER A 346 5.94 -13.53 -18.19
C SER A 346 6.19 -13.88 -19.67
N ASN A 347 7.07 -14.84 -19.93
CA ASN A 347 7.17 -15.45 -21.26
C ASN A 347 6.10 -16.55 -21.47
N ASP A 348 6.03 -17.11 -22.68
CA ASP A 348 5.10 -18.20 -23.03
C ASP A 348 5.32 -19.49 -22.21
N GLU A 349 6.47 -19.62 -21.56
CA GLU A 349 6.84 -20.74 -20.70
C GLU A 349 6.44 -20.52 -19.23
N GLY A 350 5.86 -19.35 -18.91
CA GLY A 350 5.47 -18.97 -17.54
C GLY A 350 6.62 -18.45 -16.66
N GLU A 351 7.81 -18.24 -17.23
CA GLU A 351 8.92 -17.62 -16.52
C GLU A 351 8.74 -16.10 -16.47
N TRP A 352 9.00 -15.52 -15.30
CA TRP A 352 8.94 -14.08 -15.09
C TRP A 352 10.34 -13.47 -15.11
N ARG A 353 10.52 -12.43 -15.92
CA ARG A 353 11.81 -11.72 -16.03
C ARG A 353 11.60 -10.24 -15.84
N ILE A 354 12.52 -9.61 -15.11
CA ILE A 354 12.56 -8.16 -14.97
C ILE A 354 12.81 -7.57 -16.36
N THR A 355 11.87 -6.76 -16.85
CA THR A 355 12.04 -6.00 -18.09
C THR A 355 12.43 -4.56 -17.80
N HIS A 356 11.97 -4.01 -16.68
CA HIS A 356 12.29 -2.65 -16.25
C HIS A 356 12.53 -2.59 -14.74
N ALA A 357 13.47 -1.74 -14.33
CA ALA A 357 13.71 -1.39 -12.94
C ALA A 357 13.66 0.14 -12.80
N PHE A 358 12.76 0.61 -11.96
CA PHE A 358 12.57 2.01 -11.64
C PHE A 358 13.21 2.27 -10.27
N ASN A 359 14.47 2.69 -10.28
CA ASN A 359 15.23 2.98 -9.05
C ASN A 359 15.19 4.47 -8.74
N GLY A 360 15.11 4.81 -7.44
CA GLY A 360 15.14 6.20 -6.94
C GLY A 360 16.43 6.99 -7.17
N ALA A 361 17.38 6.50 -7.97
CA ALA A 361 18.70 7.09 -8.21
C ALA A 361 18.70 8.45 -8.95
N LEU A 362 17.53 9.08 -9.13
CA LEU A 362 17.38 10.44 -9.64
C LEU A 362 17.27 11.42 -8.46
N ASN A 363 18.40 11.73 -7.80
CA ASN A 363 18.54 12.85 -6.84
C ASN A 363 17.63 12.84 -5.58
N PHE A 364 17.09 11.70 -5.16
CA PHE A 364 16.35 11.65 -3.89
C PHE A 364 17.30 11.31 -2.72
N PRO A 365 17.12 11.90 -1.53
CA PRO A 365 17.92 11.53 -0.37
C PRO A 365 17.75 10.04 -0.06
N SER A 366 18.87 9.37 0.22
CA SER A 366 18.93 7.98 0.69
C SER A 366 17.90 7.73 1.79
N ASN A 367 17.12 6.63 1.69
CA ASN A 367 15.97 6.20 2.52
C ASN A 367 14.56 6.42 1.94
N SER A 368 14.41 6.66 0.64
CA SER A 368 13.07 6.80 0.04
C SER A 368 12.42 5.43 -0.21
N GLY A 369 11.25 5.18 0.41
CA GLY A 369 10.38 4.07 0.03
C GLY A 369 9.77 4.31 -1.36
N CYS A 370 9.35 3.26 -2.07
CA CYS A 370 8.66 3.40 -3.35
C CYS A 370 7.23 2.87 -3.26
N SER A 371 6.29 3.61 -3.85
CA SER A 371 4.93 3.17 -4.14
C SER A 371 4.74 3.27 -5.65
N ALA A 372 4.17 2.24 -6.27
CA ALA A 372 3.98 2.22 -7.71
C ALA A 372 2.70 1.47 -8.12
N ARG A 373 2.10 1.92 -9.22
CA ARG A 373 0.94 1.30 -9.87
C ARG A 373 1.05 1.39 -11.39
N MET A 374 0.49 0.41 -12.10
CA MET A 374 0.37 0.33 -13.54
C MET A 374 -0.97 0.91 -14.00
N ILE A 375 -0.95 1.71 -15.05
CA ILE A 375 -2.15 2.25 -15.70
C ILE A 375 -1.98 2.18 -17.23
N GLY A 376 -2.68 1.23 -17.84
CA GLY A 376 -2.44 0.86 -19.24
C GLY A 376 -0.98 0.46 -19.45
N ASP A 377 -0.29 1.17 -20.35
CA ASP A 377 1.13 0.98 -20.62
C ASP A 377 2.07 1.86 -19.78
N HIS A 378 1.54 2.59 -18.81
CA HIS A 378 2.31 3.46 -17.92
C HIS A 378 2.55 2.81 -16.56
N VAL A 379 3.67 3.16 -15.94
CA VAL A 379 3.94 2.87 -14.53
C VAL A 379 4.09 4.20 -13.81
N LEU A 380 3.22 4.46 -12.85
CA LEU A 380 3.35 5.59 -11.95
C LEU A 380 4.20 5.14 -10.77
N VAL A 381 5.34 5.81 -10.56
CA VAL A 381 6.24 5.54 -9.43
C VAL A 381 6.35 6.80 -8.61
N ARG A 382 6.15 6.67 -7.30
CA ARG A 382 6.36 7.74 -6.35
C ARG A 382 7.34 7.31 -5.27
N THR A 383 8.34 8.15 -5.07
CA THR A 383 9.27 8.03 -3.96
C THR A 383 8.66 8.72 -2.75
N ASN A 384 8.57 8.00 -1.64
CA ASN A 384 8.26 8.60 -0.36
C ASN A 384 9.49 9.38 0.06
N ASP A 385 9.44 10.72 0.01
CA ASP A 385 10.40 11.53 0.74
C ASP A 385 10.20 11.21 2.22
N MET A 386 11.00 10.29 2.73
CA MET A 386 11.30 10.23 4.14
C MET A 386 12.15 11.47 4.40
N VAL A 387 11.50 12.63 4.53
CA VAL A 387 12.18 13.84 4.99
C VAL A 387 12.69 13.55 6.38
N ARG A 388 13.95 13.12 6.43
CA ARG A 388 14.78 13.23 7.62
C ARG A 388 15.04 14.72 7.75
N ASP A 389 14.03 15.46 8.19
CA ASP A 389 14.27 16.82 8.61
C ASP A 389 15.39 16.75 9.63
N HIS A 390 16.32 17.67 9.45
CA HIS A 390 17.43 17.96 10.34
C HIS A 390 16.94 18.39 11.74
N ILE A 391 15.97 17.70 12.35
CA ILE A 391 15.60 17.84 13.77
C ILE A 391 16.64 17.07 14.61
N ARG A 392 17.90 17.41 14.42
CA ARG A 392 18.94 17.15 15.43
C ARG A 392 19.80 18.36 15.74
N ASP A 393 19.70 19.44 14.98
CA ASP A 393 20.33 20.70 15.34
C ASP A 393 19.30 21.84 15.12
N GLU A 394 18.86 22.46 16.22
CA GLU A 394 18.20 23.79 16.26
C GLU A 394 16.66 23.91 16.21
N TYR A 395 15.86 22.91 16.63
CA TYR A 395 14.46 23.15 17.05
C TYR A 395 14.37 23.26 18.57
N GLN A 396 14.50 24.48 19.09
CA GLN A 396 13.91 24.81 20.39
C GLN A 396 12.39 24.72 20.21
N TYR A 397 11.75 23.76 20.87
CA TYR A 397 10.29 23.69 20.95
C TYR A 397 9.74 25.08 21.32
N PRO A 398 8.81 25.66 20.55
CA PRO A 398 7.96 26.71 21.12
C PRO A 398 7.20 26.08 22.29
N PRO A 399 7.12 26.75 23.46
CA PRO A 399 6.45 26.18 24.62
C PRO A 399 4.98 25.91 24.29
N ASP A 400 4.54 24.69 24.56
CA ASP A 400 3.14 24.28 24.43
C ASP A 400 2.21 25.24 25.20
N PRO A 401 0.99 25.52 24.69
CA PRO A 401 0.01 26.23 25.49
C PRO A 401 -0.31 25.43 26.76
N PRO A 402 -0.46 26.09 27.92
CA PRO A 402 -0.53 25.41 29.21
C PRO A 402 -1.75 24.48 29.26
N ARG A 403 -1.48 23.18 29.34
CA ARG A 403 -2.52 22.17 29.59
C ARG A 403 -2.99 22.30 31.05
N PRO A 404 -4.30 22.19 31.33
CA PRO A 404 -4.79 22.26 32.70
C PRO A 404 -4.33 21.04 33.52
N GLY A 405 -3.42 21.25 34.46
CA GLY A 405 -3.40 20.52 35.74
C GLY A 405 -2.79 19.11 35.78
N CYS A 406 -1.63 18.87 35.16
CA CYS A 406 -0.80 17.74 35.57
C CYS A 406 -0.21 18.03 36.97
N THR A 407 -0.79 17.46 38.02
CA THR A 407 -0.35 17.64 39.42
C THR A 407 1.10 17.23 39.69
N GLY A 408 1.74 16.49 38.77
CA GLY A 408 3.13 16.05 38.86
C GLY A 408 4.16 16.98 38.24
N ASP A 409 3.74 18.01 37.48
CA ASP A 409 4.63 19.02 36.90
C ASP A 409 4.87 20.11 37.96
N LEU A 410 5.93 19.92 38.72
CA LEU A 410 6.27 20.77 39.86
C LEU A 410 7.05 22.01 39.45
N ASN A 411 7.67 22.00 38.27
CA ASN A 411 8.46 23.12 37.76
C ASN A 411 7.67 24.00 36.76
N GLY A 412 6.52 23.54 36.27
CA GLY A 412 5.61 24.24 35.37
C GLY A 412 6.03 24.25 33.90
N ASP A 413 6.88 23.32 33.46
CA ASP A 413 7.41 23.25 32.08
C ASP A 413 6.55 22.41 31.12
N GLY A 414 5.47 21.80 31.63
CA GLY A 414 4.52 21.01 30.86
C GLY A 414 4.94 19.54 30.69
N ILE A 415 6.06 19.12 31.25
CA ILE A 415 6.58 17.74 31.22
C ILE A 415 6.66 17.24 32.67
N VAL A 416 6.43 15.93 32.90
CA VAL A 416 6.67 15.29 34.20
C VAL A 416 7.89 14.41 34.08
N ASP A 417 9.05 14.89 34.54
CA ASP A 417 10.32 14.18 34.39
C ASP A 417 11.21 14.17 35.65
N ALA A 418 12.50 13.86 35.48
CA ALA A 418 13.45 13.80 36.58
C ALA A 418 13.68 15.17 37.26
N GLY A 419 13.38 16.28 36.58
CA GLY A 419 13.39 17.63 37.12
C GLY A 419 12.33 17.80 38.21
N ASP A 420 11.10 17.36 37.97
CA ASP A 420 10.02 17.39 38.96
C ASP A 420 10.28 16.43 40.11
N LEU A 421 10.79 15.23 39.81
CA LEU A 421 11.20 14.29 40.85
C LEU A 421 12.32 14.88 41.73
N GLY A 422 13.25 15.63 41.14
CA GLY A 422 14.28 16.36 41.86
C GLY A 422 13.70 17.40 42.80
N LEU A 423 12.69 18.18 42.36
CA LEU A 423 11.98 19.14 43.20
C LEU A 423 11.18 18.46 44.32
N LEU A 424 10.53 17.33 44.04
CA LEU A 424 9.79 16.55 45.03
C LEU A 424 10.73 16.05 46.14
N ILE A 425 11.88 15.49 45.76
CA ILE A 425 12.88 14.97 46.71
C ILE A 425 13.53 16.12 47.50
N ALA A 426 13.81 17.26 46.86
CA ALA A 426 14.35 18.43 47.55
C ALA A 426 13.36 19.01 48.57
N ALA A 427 12.07 18.92 48.30
CA ALA A 427 11.01 19.34 49.22
C ALA A 427 10.73 18.33 50.36
N TRP A 428 11.29 17.12 50.30
CA TRP A 428 11.04 16.03 51.26
C TRP A 428 11.61 16.29 52.66
N GLY A 429 12.43 17.34 52.81
CA GLY A 429 13.00 17.76 54.09
C GLY A 429 14.09 16.81 54.61
N VAL A 430 14.69 17.18 55.75
CA VAL A 430 15.66 16.30 56.42
C VAL A 430 14.91 15.17 57.13
N CYS A 431 15.39 13.93 56.94
CA CYS A 431 14.86 12.78 57.66
C CYS A 431 15.14 12.97 59.17
N PRO A 432 14.12 12.92 60.05
CA PRO A 432 14.26 13.16 61.48
C PRO A 432 15.26 12.24 62.20
#